data_AF-R9KRP2-F1
#
_entry.id   AF-R9KRP2-F1
#
_cell.length_a   1.000
_cell.length_b   1.000
_cell.length_c   1.000
_cell.angle_alpha   90.00
_cell.angle_beta   90.00
_cell.angle_gamma   90.00
#
_symmetry.space_group_name_H-M   'P 1'
#
loop_
_entity.id
_entity.type
_entity.pdbx_description
1 polymer ?
#
loop_
_entity_poly.entity_id
_entity_poly.type
_entity_poly.pdbx_seq_one_letter_code
_entity_poly.pdbx_strand_id
1 'polypeptide(L)'
;MKRKIGKTIKELKIQIILLIIAIFLICKFSSAPLLFGWMPFFLRPQQETMAFELFRIMESLSLAYIASLTFYLVVDYIPKKKMEEKAFEILKPHLVSLFMRMNEINSYFKCVMNVTDFSKLPQEKIKEIDDFYFTNRSKFFMETSYRNNISNRSDMAVFHGAKEIRDNGKSILKVYEDIDAISATMVQASSELITLLSKIRSSEFLEKILKIFKDKEESLNGEEIICRYLNFYEDLAEFSFLEMQLAQYDFDKITVEYREATKKEIVEWIELQVKMRKEHPEIEEYFKMINSKSNV
;
A
#
# COMPACT_ATOMS: atom_id res chain seq x y z
N MET A 1 17.35 8.77 -2.77
CA MET A 1 18.55 8.79 -1.88
C MET A 1 18.30 9.48 -0.52
N LYS A 2 17.85 10.74 -0.46
CA LYS A 2 17.60 11.47 0.81
C LYS A 2 16.60 10.79 1.77
N ARG A 3 15.49 10.25 1.24
CA ARG A 3 14.46 9.53 2.03
C ARG A 3 14.98 8.21 2.64
N LYS A 4 15.88 7.52 1.93
CA LYS A 4 16.52 6.25 2.35
C LYS A 4 17.51 6.49 3.50
N ILE A 5 18.31 7.55 3.42
CA ILE A 5 19.24 7.96 4.47
C ILE A 5 18.49 8.38 5.74
N GLY A 6 17.41 9.16 5.61
CA GLY A 6 16.60 9.57 6.76
C GLY A 6 15.95 8.41 7.51
N LYS A 7 15.50 7.37 6.78
CA LYS A 7 14.93 6.16 7.39
C LYS A 7 15.99 5.34 8.14
N THR A 8 17.16 5.14 7.55
CA THR A 8 18.32 4.49 8.19
C THR A 8 18.78 5.21 9.46
N ILE A 9 18.82 6.56 9.45
CA ILE A 9 19.19 7.36 10.63
C ILE A 9 18.14 7.22 11.73
N LYS A 10 16.84 7.15 11.38
CA LYS A 10 15.77 6.94 12.36
C LYS A 10 15.88 5.55 13.02
N GLU A 11 16.16 4.52 12.23
CA GLU A 11 16.30 3.15 12.72
C GLU A 11 17.55 2.95 13.60
N LEU A 12 18.65 3.64 13.29
CA LEU A 12 19.92 3.55 14.03
C LEU A 12 20.13 4.69 15.04
N LYS A 13 19.09 5.45 15.38
CA LYS A 13 19.21 6.70 16.16
C LYS A 13 19.91 6.47 17.50
N ILE A 14 19.53 5.42 18.23
CA ILE A 14 20.10 5.10 19.54
C ILE A 14 21.57 4.69 19.38
N GLN A 15 21.86 3.86 18.37
CA GLN A 15 23.20 3.38 18.09
C GLN A 15 24.15 4.52 17.71
N ILE A 16 23.65 5.52 16.95
CA ILE A 16 24.38 6.74 16.58
C ILE A 16 24.67 7.60 17.82
N ILE A 17 23.68 7.80 18.71
CA ILE A 17 23.89 8.55 19.96
C ILE A 17 24.96 7.88 20.82
N LEU A 18 24.86 6.56 21.00
CA LEU A 18 25.85 5.77 21.75
C LEU A 18 27.23 5.80 21.09
N LEU A 19 27.30 5.80 19.76
CA LEU A 19 28.55 5.94 19.01
C LEU A 19 29.20 7.31 19.25
N ILE A 20 28.43 8.39 19.28
CA ILE A 20 28.94 9.74 19.59
C ILE A 20 29.52 9.77 21.01
N ILE A 21 28.81 9.18 21.98
CA ILE A 21 29.29 9.07 23.37
C ILE A 21 30.57 8.24 23.43
N ALA A 22 30.63 7.10 22.72
CA ALA A 22 31.80 6.23 22.67
C ALA A 22 33.02 6.93 22.06
N ILE A 23 32.84 7.65 20.95
CA ILE A 23 33.90 8.45 20.32
C ILE A 23 34.38 9.55 21.27
N PHE A 24 33.46 10.24 21.95
CA PHE A 24 33.82 11.26 22.94
C PHE A 24 34.71 10.70 24.07
N LEU A 25 34.35 9.53 24.61
CA LEU A 25 35.09 8.86 25.66
C LEU A 25 36.48 8.41 25.21
N ILE A 26 36.61 7.90 23.98
CA ILE A 26 37.91 7.55 23.38
C ILE A 26 38.77 8.80 23.16
N CYS A 27 38.19 9.88 22.64
CA CYS A 27 38.90 11.14 22.45
C CYS A 27 39.43 11.71 23.77
N LYS A 28 38.75 11.48 24.90
CA LYS A 28 39.20 11.90 26.23
C LYS A 28 40.43 11.11 26.74
N PHE A 29 40.67 9.92 26.21
CA PHE A 29 41.84 9.09 26.54
C PHE A 29 42.93 9.10 25.46
N SER A 30 42.66 9.74 24.33
CA SER A 30 43.60 9.87 23.22
C SER A 30 44.81 10.75 23.57
N SER A 31 45.99 10.33 23.12
CA SER A 31 47.26 11.07 23.23
C SER A 31 47.39 12.20 22.20
N ALA A 32 46.37 12.43 21.37
CA ALA A 32 46.44 13.43 20.30
C ALA A 32 46.63 14.84 20.87
N PRO A 33 47.52 15.67 20.29
CA PRO A 33 47.66 17.07 20.70
C PRO A 33 46.31 17.76 20.56
N LEU A 34 45.97 18.61 21.54
CA LEU A 34 44.71 19.38 21.54
C LEU A 34 44.56 20.11 20.20
N LEU A 35 43.67 19.61 19.32
CA LEU A 35 43.43 20.18 18.00
C LEU A 35 43.03 21.65 18.07
N PHE A 36 42.44 22.07 19.19
CA PHE A 36 42.17 23.45 19.55
C PHE A 36 42.46 23.64 21.04
N GLY A 37 43.30 24.63 21.39
CA GLY A 37 43.78 24.91 22.75
C GLY A 37 42.72 25.32 23.78
N TRP A 38 41.42 25.16 23.48
CA TRP A 38 40.29 25.54 24.34
C TRP A 38 39.51 24.34 24.89
N MET A 39 40.06 23.12 24.77
CA MET A 39 39.39 21.90 25.24
C MET A 39 40.10 21.22 26.44
N PRO A 40 40.28 21.88 27.59
CA PRO A 40 40.80 21.24 28.79
C PRO A 40 39.92 20.08 29.30
N PHE A 41 38.65 20.02 28.86
CA PHE A 41 37.73 18.89 29.13
C PHE A 41 38.16 17.55 28.51
N PHE A 42 39.02 17.57 27.48
CA PHE A 42 39.56 16.38 26.82
C PHE A 42 40.95 15.97 27.34
N LEU A 43 41.47 16.68 28.35
CA LEU A 43 42.72 16.27 28.99
C LEU A 43 42.53 14.92 29.68
N ARG A 44 43.49 14.03 29.45
CA ARG A 44 43.55 12.74 30.12
C ARG A 44 43.61 12.98 31.64
N PRO A 45 42.76 12.32 32.45
CA PRO A 45 42.86 12.40 33.89
C PRO A 45 44.23 11.93 34.39
N GLN A 46 44.71 12.47 35.51
CA GLN A 46 45.99 12.08 36.10
C GLN A 46 46.01 10.59 36.45
N GLN A 47 47.14 9.93 36.15
CA GLN A 47 47.38 8.55 36.53
C GLN A 47 47.23 8.39 38.06
N GLU A 48 46.75 7.22 38.49
CA GLU A 48 46.48 6.87 39.91
C GLU A 48 45.25 7.56 40.56
N THR A 49 44.41 8.25 39.78
CA THR A 49 43.12 8.77 40.28
C THR A 49 41.96 7.81 39.99
N MET A 50 40.91 7.80 40.84
CA MET A 50 39.68 7.05 40.55
C MET A 50 39.02 7.47 39.22
N ALA A 51 39.13 8.74 38.85
CA ALA A 51 38.64 9.24 37.57
C ALA A 51 39.38 8.59 36.39
N PHE A 52 40.71 8.40 36.50
CA PHE A 52 41.49 7.72 35.48
C PHE A 52 41.05 6.28 35.28
N GLU A 53 40.85 5.53 36.36
CA GLU A 53 40.38 4.14 36.27
C GLU A 53 38.98 4.04 35.67
N LEU A 54 38.06 4.92 36.06
CA LEU A 54 36.72 4.96 35.50
C LEU A 54 36.74 5.27 33.99
N PHE A 55 37.48 6.28 33.56
CA PHE A 55 37.54 6.62 32.14
C PHE A 55 38.29 5.57 31.30
N ARG A 56 39.26 4.84 31.87
CA ARG A 56 39.94 3.70 31.22
C ARG A 56 38.96 2.54 30.96
N ILE A 57 38.10 2.23 31.93
CA ILE A 57 37.04 1.23 31.78
C ILE A 57 36.03 1.69 30.71
N MET A 58 35.62 2.95 30.77
CA MET A 58 34.68 3.53 29.80
C MET A 58 35.24 3.58 28.37
N GLU A 59 36.54 3.84 28.20
CA GLU A 59 37.23 3.75 26.92
C GLU A 59 37.19 2.31 26.37
N SER A 60 37.53 1.33 27.21
CA SER A 60 37.52 -0.09 26.84
C SER A 60 36.11 -0.54 26.42
N LEU A 61 35.09 -0.12 27.17
CA LEU A 61 33.68 -0.39 26.84
C LEU A 61 33.26 0.30 25.55
N SER A 62 33.74 1.52 25.30
CA SER A 62 33.47 2.28 24.08
C SER A 62 34.06 1.59 22.85
N LEU A 63 35.29 1.09 22.93
CA LEU A 63 35.94 0.32 21.87
C LEU A 63 35.19 -1.01 21.61
N ALA A 64 34.81 -1.73 22.67
CA ALA A 64 34.02 -2.95 22.56
C ALA A 64 32.65 -2.68 21.91
N TYR A 65 31.98 -1.59 22.29
CA TYR A 65 30.73 -1.16 21.68
C TYR A 65 30.90 -0.84 20.19
N ILE A 66 31.94 -0.09 19.80
CA ILE A 66 32.20 0.25 18.40
C ILE A 66 32.48 -1.01 17.58
N ALA A 67 33.27 -1.94 18.11
CA ALA A 67 33.52 -3.22 17.45
C ALA A 67 32.22 -4.02 17.28
N SER A 68 31.42 -4.16 18.35
CA SER A 68 30.13 -4.84 18.31
C SER A 68 29.15 -4.19 17.33
N LEU A 69 29.09 -2.86 17.29
CA LEU A 69 28.24 -2.13 16.36
C LEU A 69 28.71 -2.33 14.92
N THR A 70 30.02 -2.35 14.68
CA THR A 70 30.59 -2.63 13.36
C THR A 70 30.20 -4.03 12.89
N PHE A 71 30.32 -5.04 13.76
CA PHE A 71 29.87 -6.39 13.45
C PHE A 71 28.37 -6.47 13.18
N TYR A 72 27.54 -5.88 14.05
CA TYR A 72 26.08 -5.81 13.83
C TYR A 72 25.72 -5.18 12.48
N LEU A 73 26.39 -4.07 12.12
CA LEU A 73 26.13 -3.39 10.86
C LEU A 73 26.50 -4.26 9.65
N VAL A 74 27.67 -4.89 9.69
CA VAL A 74 28.22 -5.66 8.56
C VAL A 74 27.56 -7.03 8.41
N VAL A 75 27.32 -7.72 9.52
CA VAL A 75 26.86 -9.12 9.53
C VAL A 75 25.33 -9.21 9.48
N ASP A 76 24.62 -8.33 10.18
CA ASP A 76 23.17 -8.45 10.31
C ASP A 76 22.44 -7.34 9.54
N TYR A 77 22.69 -6.08 9.88
CA TYR A 77 21.86 -4.97 9.41
C TYR A 77 21.94 -4.74 7.90
N ILE A 78 23.15 -4.64 7.33
CA ILE A 78 23.33 -4.40 5.89
C ILE A 78 22.79 -5.58 5.07
N PRO A 79 23.13 -6.86 5.36
CA PRO A 79 22.56 -8.00 4.65
C PRO A 79 21.04 -8.06 4.75
N LYS A 80 20.47 -7.83 5.95
CA LYS A 80 19.03 -7.75 6.14
C LYS A 80 18.38 -6.69 5.26
N LYS A 81 18.93 -5.47 5.22
CA LYS A 81 18.40 -4.40 4.36
C LYS A 81 18.48 -4.73 2.88
N LYS A 82 19.55 -5.39 2.44
CA LYS A 82 19.65 -5.89 1.05
C LYS A 82 18.58 -6.94 0.75
N MET A 83 18.28 -7.84 1.68
CA MET A 83 17.21 -8.83 1.52
C MET A 83 15.84 -8.16 1.48
N GLU A 84 15.56 -7.20 2.36
CA GLU A 84 14.31 -6.41 2.35
C GLU A 84 14.10 -5.69 1.02
N GLU A 85 15.15 -5.07 0.46
CA GLU A 85 15.08 -4.42 -0.85
C GLU A 85 14.82 -5.41 -1.99
N LYS A 86 15.52 -6.54 -2.00
CA LYS A 86 15.31 -7.58 -3.00
C LYS A 86 13.91 -8.17 -2.92
N ALA A 87 13.41 -8.44 -1.72
CA ALA A 87 12.06 -8.92 -1.49
C ALA A 87 11.02 -7.90 -1.98
N PHE A 88 11.25 -6.62 -1.71
CA PHE A 88 10.38 -5.55 -2.21
C PHE A 88 10.33 -5.51 -3.74
N GLU A 89 11.47 -5.60 -4.43
CA GLU A 89 11.51 -5.64 -5.91
C GLU A 89 10.69 -6.80 -6.49
N ILE A 90 10.76 -7.99 -5.87
CA ILE A 90 9.97 -9.15 -6.29
C ILE A 90 8.47 -8.94 -6.02
N LEU A 91 8.13 -8.28 -4.92
CA LEU A 91 6.74 -7.99 -4.55
C LEU A 91 6.10 -6.89 -5.41
N LYS A 92 6.89 -6.00 -6.03
CA LYS A 92 6.38 -4.83 -6.78
C LYS A 92 5.21 -5.15 -7.73
N PRO A 93 5.27 -6.15 -8.63
CA PRO A 93 4.18 -6.41 -9.56
C PRO A 93 2.87 -6.79 -8.86
N HIS A 94 2.96 -7.50 -7.73
CA HIS A 94 1.81 -7.84 -6.90
C HIS A 94 1.27 -6.60 -6.18
N LEU A 95 2.14 -5.72 -5.68
CA LEU A 95 1.72 -4.46 -5.07
C LEU A 95 1.03 -3.52 -6.07
N VAL A 96 1.52 -3.45 -7.32
CA VAL A 96 0.85 -2.71 -8.41
C VAL A 96 -0.57 -3.24 -8.61
N SER A 97 -0.71 -4.56 -8.73
CA SER A 97 -2.01 -5.21 -8.95
C SER A 97 -2.96 -5.01 -7.77
N LEU A 98 -2.46 -5.20 -6.54
CA LEU A 98 -3.22 -4.97 -5.32
C LEU A 98 -3.71 -3.53 -5.24
N PHE A 99 -2.80 -2.58 -5.40
CA PHE A 99 -3.11 -1.15 -5.35
C PHE A 99 -4.14 -0.74 -6.41
N MET A 100 -3.99 -1.23 -7.64
CA MET A 100 -4.94 -0.96 -8.74
C MET A 100 -6.35 -1.45 -8.38
N ARG A 101 -6.50 -2.69 -7.87
CA ARG A 101 -7.82 -3.22 -7.49
C ARG A 101 -8.45 -2.47 -6.31
N MET A 102 -7.65 -2.10 -5.31
CA MET A 102 -8.12 -1.26 -4.21
C MET A 102 -8.58 0.11 -4.72
N ASN A 103 -7.81 0.70 -5.64
CA ASN A 103 -8.11 2.00 -6.23
C ASN A 103 -9.40 1.96 -7.08
N GLU A 104 -9.60 0.93 -7.91
CA GLU A 104 -10.84 0.75 -8.69
C GLU A 104 -12.08 0.76 -7.79
N ILE A 105 -12.02 0.02 -6.66
CA ILE A 105 -13.10 -0.01 -5.68
C ILE A 105 -13.30 1.38 -5.04
N ASN A 106 -12.24 2.00 -4.53
CA ASN A 106 -12.32 3.30 -3.87
C ASN A 106 -12.81 4.40 -4.82
N SER A 107 -12.34 4.41 -6.06
CA SER A 107 -12.72 5.38 -7.08
C SER A 107 -14.19 5.25 -7.48
N TYR A 108 -14.73 4.04 -7.52
CA TYR A 108 -16.15 3.83 -7.73
C TYR A 108 -16.97 4.51 -6.63
N PHE A 109 -16.65 4.24 -5.36
CA PHE A 109 -17.39 4.83 -4.25
C PHE A 109 -17.20 6.34 -4.16
N LYS A 110 -16.01 6.86 -4.46
CA LYS A 110 -15.77 8.31 -4.56
C LYS A 110 -16.69 8.97 -5.59
N CYS A 111 -16.81 8.36 -6.77
CA CYS A 111 -17.67 8.84 -7.84
C CYS A 111 -19.15 8.80 -7.43
N VAL A 112 -19.66 7.65 -6.97
CA VAL A 112 -21.08 7.47 -6.64
C VAL A 112 -21.51 8.32 -5.45
N MET A 113 -20.61 8.52 -4.47
CA MET A 113 -20.88 9.36 -3.30
C MET A 113 -20.59 10.83 -3.54
N ASN A 114 -19.99 11.19 -4.68
CA ASN A 114 -19.51 12.53 -4.98
C ASN A 114 -18.59 13.07 -3.86
N VAL A 115 -17.57 12.31 -3.51
CA VAL A 115 -16.54 12.67 -2.52
C VAL A 115 -15.15 12.42 -3.10
N THR A 116 -14.17 13.22 -2.67
CA THR A 116 -12.77 13.08 -3.10
C THR A 116 -11.93 12.24 -2.13
N ASP A 117 -12.30 12.26 -0.84
CA ASP A 117 -11.62 11.57 0.25
C ASP A 117 -12.62 11.13 1.32
N PHE A 118 -12.42 9.94 1.89
CA PHE A 118 -13.22 9.38 2.98
C PHE A 118 -12.68 9.73 4.38
N SER A 119 -11.49 10.33 4.50
CA SER A 119 -10.82 10.55 5.78
C SER A 119 -11.58 11.47 6.75
N LYS A 120 -12.29 12.49 6.24
CA LYS A 120 -13.09 13.44 7.02
C LYS A 120 -14.30 13.90 6.23
N LEU A 121 -15.47 13.36 6.59
CA LEU A 121 -16.75 13.76 5.98
C LEU A 121 -17.70 14.36 7.03
N PRO A 122 -18.60 15.28 6.63
CA PRO A 122 -19.69 15.74 7.50
C PRO A 122 -20.59 14.57 7.91
N GLN A 123 -21.18 14.64 9.11
CA GLN A 123 -22.04 13.57 9.65
C GLN A 123 -23.23 13.23 8.73
N GLU A 124 -23.78 14.22 8.02
CA GLU A 124 -24.86 14.02 7.04
C GLU A 124 -24.41 13.12 5.88
N LYS A 125 -23.18 13.33 5.39
CA LYS A 125 -22.60 12.56 4.30
C LYS A 125 -22.22 11.14 4.75
N ILE A 126 -21.75 11.00 5.99
CA ILE A 126 -21.50 9.69 6.60
C ILE A 126 -22.78 8.85 6.62
N LYS A 127 -23.90 9.43 7.07
CA LYS A 127 -25.20 8.73 7.08
C LYS A 127 -25.66 8.34 5.67
N GLU A 128 -25.50 9.23 4.69
CA GLU A 128 -25.80 8.91 3.28
C GLU A 128 -24.98 7.71 2.77
N ILE A 129 -23.71 7.63 3.15
CA ILE A 129 -22.82 6.51 2.79
C ILE A 129 -23.23 5.23 3.53
N ASP A 130 -23.55 5.31 4.82
CA ASP A 130 -24.02 4.15 5.60
C ASP A 130 -25.35 3.59 5.05
N ASP A 131 -26.22 4.46 4.52
CA ASP A 131 -27.48 4.06 3.89
C ASP A 131 -27.31 3.57 2.44
N PHE A 132 -26.08 3.46 1.93
CA PHE A 132 -25.80 3.02 0.57
C PHE A 132 -26.35 1.63 0.27
N TYR A 133 -26.84 1.46 -0.96
CA TYR A 133 -27.22 0.17 -1.50
C TYR A 133 -26.96 0.12 -3.00
N PHE A 134 -26.68 -1.08 -3.50
CA PHE A 134 -26.60 -1.32 -4.94
C PHE A 134 -28.00 -1.38 -5.54
N THR A 135 -28.14 -0.82 -6.74
CA THR A 135 -29.35 -0.95 -7.56
C THR A 135 -29.16 -2.02 -8.63
N ASN A 136 -30.25 -2.59 -9.11
CA ASN A 136 -30.25 -3.63 -10.14
C ASN A 136 -29.95 -3.14 -11.56
N ARG A 137 -29.59 -1.86 -11.72
CA ARG A 137 -29.37 -1.19 -13.01
C ARG A 137 -27.87 -1.00 -13.24
N SER A 138 -27.40 -1.40 -14.42
CA SER A 138 -26.05 -1.07 -14.86
C SER A 138 -25.90 0.44 -14.92
N LYS A 139 -24.79 0.95 -14.40
CA LYS A 139 -24.39 2.35 -14.53
C LYS A 139 -23.29 2.47 -15.57
N PHE A 140 -23.25 3.60 -16.25
CA PHE A 140 -22.23 3.92 -17.24
C PHE A 140 -21.34 5.01 -16.67
N PHE A 141 -20.04 4.77 -16.71
CA PHE A 141 -19.03 5.72 -16.25
C PHE A 141 -18.03 5.96 -17.37
N MET A 142 -17.54 7.19 -17.47
CA MET A 142 -16.29 7.45 -18.14
C MET A 142 -15.17 7.11 -17.16
N GLU A 143 -14.42 6.07 -17.47
CA GLU A 143 -13.23 5.66 -16.74
C GLU A 143 -12.03 6.35 -17.36
N THR A 144 -11.25 7.08 -16.56
CA THR A 144 -9.97 7.61 -17.00
C THR A 144 -8.87 6.93 -16.21
N SER A 145 -7.98 6.23 -16.92
CA SER A 145 -6.85 5.54 -16.34
C SER A 145 -5.61 6.42 -16.33
N TYR A 146 -4.85 6.35 -15.24
CA TYR A 146 -3.61 7.07 -15.04
C TYR A 146 -2.51 6.08 -14.65
N ARG A 147 -1.32 6.30 -15.18
CA ARG A 147 -0.10 5.64 -14.72
C ARG A 147 0.82 6.70 -14.14
N ASN A 148 1.10 6.61 -12.84
CA ASN A 148 1.91 7.58 -12.11
C ASN A 148 1.45 9.03 -12.35
N ASN A 149 0.13 9.27 -12.27
CA ASN A 149 -0.56 10.54 -12.53
C ASN A 149 -0.52 11.05 -13.98
N ILE A 150 -0.04 10.25 -14.93
CA ILE A 150 -0.09 10.58 -16.35
C ILE A 150 -1.32 9.88 -16.94
N SER A 151 -2.24 10.67 -17.50
CA SER A 151 -3.44 10.15 -18.18
C SER A 151 -3.03 9.28 -19.36
N ASN A 152 -3.61 8.08 -19.42
CA ASN A 152 -3.30 7.10 -20.46
C ASN A 152 -4.46 6.96 -21.45
N ARG A 153 -5.65 6.61 -20.94
CA ARG A 153 -6.82 6.31 -21.76
C ARG A 153 -8.11 6.66 -21.01
N SER A 154 -9.10 7.16 -21.75
CA SER A 154 -10.46 7.34 -21.26
C SER A 154 -11.41 6.51 -22.11
N ASP A 155 -12.18 5.62 -21.48
CA ASP A 155 -13.16 4.77 -22.14
C ASP A 155 -14.46 4.72 -21.35
N MET A 156 -15.52 4.26 -22.01
CA MET A 156 -16.78 3.94 -21.35
C MET A 156 -16.64 2.62 -20.58
N ALA A 157 -16.88 2.66 -19.28
CA ALA A 157 -17.00 1.50 -18.41
C ALA A 157 -18.48 1.24 -18.09
N VAL A 158 -18.91 0.00 -18.28
CA VAL A 158 -20.24 -0.48 -17.86
C VAL A 158 -20.08 -1.18 -16.52
N PHE A 159 -20.78 -0.70 -15.51
CA PHE A 159 -20.65 -1.20 -14.14
C PHE A 159 -21.93 -1.91 -13.72
N HIS A 160 -21.84 -3.19 -13.38
CA HIS A 160 -22.97 -4.04 -12.95
C HIS A 160 -23.09 -4.13 -11.42
N GLY A 161 -22.76 -3.03 -10.73
CA GLY A 161 -23.05 -2.83 -9.31
C GLY A 161 -22.21 -3.73 -8.40
N ALA A 162 -22.87 -4.55 -7.59
CA ALA A 162 -22.22 -5.39 -6.58
C ALA A 162 -21.24 -6.41 -7.20
N LYS A 163 -21.51 -6.85 -8.44
CA LYS A 163 -20.71 -7.85 -9.15
C LYS A 163 -19.27 -7.39 -9.37
N GLU A 164 -19.05 -6.24 -10.01
CA GLU A 164 -17.72 -5.70 -10.27
C GLU A 164 -16.94 -5.43 -8.98
N ILE A 165 -17.59 -4.91 -7.93
CA ILE A 165 -16.94 -4.72 -6.64
C ILE A 165 -16.46 -6.04 -6.06
N ARG A 166 -17.30 -7.09 -6.11
CA ARG A 166 -16.91 -8.41 -5.63
C ARG A 166 -15.84 -9.07 -6.50
N ASP A 167 -15.89 -8.91 -7.81
CA ASP A 167 -14.89 -9.47 -8.72
C ASP A 167 -13.51 -8.79 -8.53
N ASN A 168 -13.50 -7.49 -8.22
CA ASN A 168 -12.30 -6.81 -7.75
C ASN A 168 -11.83 -7.32 -6.37
N GLY A 169 -12.76 -7.57 -5.44
CA GLY A 169 -12.45 -8.23 -4.17
C GLY A 169 -11.82 -9.63 -4.34
N LYS A 170 -12.36 -10.45 -5.25
CA LYS A 170 -11.78 -11.76 -5.61
C LYS A 170 -10.41 -11.62 -6.25
N SER A 171 -10.22 -10.61 -7.10
CA SER A 171 -8.92 -10.30 -7.69
C SER A 171 -7.89 -9.91 -6.63
N ILE A 172 -8.28 -9.18 -5.59
CA ILE A 172 -7.42 -8.90 -4.43
C ILE A 172 -7.00 -10.20 -3.74
N LEU A 173 -7.94 -11.13 -3.48
CA LEU A 173 -7.60 -12.43 -2.88
C LEU A 173 -6.61 -13.22 -3.75
N LYS A 174 -6.80 -13.24 -5.06
CA LYS A 174 -5.87 -13.91 -5.98
C LYS A 174 -4.46 -13.32 -5.90
N VAL A 175 -4.34 -11.99 -5.78
CA VAL A 175 -3.03 -11.36 -5.57
C VAL A 175 -2.39 -11.85 -4.26
N TYR A 176 -3.17 -12.07 -3.20
CA TYR A 176 -2.65 -12.68 -1.97
C TYR A 176 -2.25 -14.14 -2.13
N GLU A 177 -2.98 -14.94 -2.91
CA GLU A 177 -2.58 -16.31 -3.24
C GLU A 177 -1.22 -16.33 -3.96
N ASP A 178 -1.02 -15.41 -4.91
CA ASP A 178 0.25 -15.25 -5.61
C ASP A 178 1.39 -14.80 -4.66
N ILE A 179 1.10 -13.90 -3.72
CA ILE A 179 2.06 -13.47 -2.69
C ILE A 179 2.42 -14.63 -1.75
N ASP A 180 1.44 -15.43 -1.34
CA ASP A 180 1.66 -16.58 -0.45
C ASP A 180 2.49 -17.66 -1.14
N ALA A 181 2.30 -17.85 -2.45
CA ALA A 181 3.12 -18.76 -3.26
C ALA A 181 4.62 -18.39 -3.23
N ILE A 182 4.94 -17.11 -2.99
CA ILE A 182 6.32 -16.62 -2.81
C ILE A 182 6.67 -16.38 -1.33
N SER A 183 6.09 -17.15 -0.41
CA SER A 183 6.23 -17.04 1.06
C SER A 183 7.66 -16.78 1.57
N ALA A 184 8.68 -17.45 1.03
CA ALA A 184 10.07 -17.23 1.43
C ALA A 184 10.55 -15.77 1.20
N THR A 185 10.06 -15.14 0.13
CA THR A 185 10.30 -13.72 -0.18
C THR A 185 9.55 -12.83 0.80
N MET A 186 8.30 -13.18 1.13
CA MET A 186 7.47 -12.41 2.05
C MET A 186 8.08 -12.34 3.46
N VAL A 187 8.70 -13.41 3.95
CA VAL A 187 9.42 -13.44 5.23
C VAL A 187 10.58 -12.44 5.28
N GLN A 188 11.18 -12.14 4.13
CA GLN A 188 12.31 -11.20 4.02
C GLN A 188 11.88 -9.75 3.83
N ALA A 189 10.60 -9.47 3.60
CA ALA A 189 10.08 -8.13 3.44
C ALA A 189 10.13 -7.34 4.77
N SER A 190 10.07 -6.01 4.68
CA SER A 190 10.03 -5.16 5.88
C SER A 190 8.78 -5.45 6.72
N SER A 191 8.91 -5.45 8.04
CA SER A 191 7.79 -5.69 8.97
C SER A 191 6.64 -4.69 8.80
N GLU A 192 6.96 -3.43 8.46
CA GLU A 192 5.97 -2.39 8.15
C GLU A 192 5.08 -2.80 6.96
N LEU A 193 5.69 -3.28 5.87
CA LEU A 193 4.96 -3.75 4.68
C LEU A 193 4.14 -5.00 4.99
N ILE A 194 4.72 -5.97 5.69
CA ILE A 194 4.01 -7.20 6.10
C ILE A 194 2.77 -6.86 6.92
N THR A 195 2.91 -5.92 7.88
CA THR A 195 1.81 -5.47 8.72
C THR A 195 0.73 -4.77 7.90
N LEU A 196 1.10 -3.89 6.97
CA LEU A 196 0.15 -3.21 6.08
C LEU A 196 -0.61 -4.21 5.20
N LEU A 197 0.10 -5.15 4.58
CA LEU A 197 -0.50 -6.18 3.73
C LEU A 197 -1.43 -7.10 4.54
N SER A 198 -1.08 -7.44 5.78
CA SER A 198 -1.96 -8.18 6.68
C SER A 198 -3.24 -7.42 6.98
N LYS A 199 -3.15 -6.11 7.27
CA LYS A 199 -4.33 -5.27 7.55
C LYS A 199 -5.27 -5.16 6.35
N ILE A 200 -4.71 -5.01 5.15
CA ILE A 200 -5.51 -5.00 3.91
C ILE A 200 -6.24 -6.34 3.74
N ARG A 201 -5.52 -7.46 3.91
CA ARG A 201 -6.07 -8.82 3.79
C ARG A 201 -7.21 -9.08 4.76
N SER A 202 -7.11 -8.56 5.98
CA SER A 202 -8.08 -8.74 7.05
C SER A 202 -9.04 -7.57 7.21
N SER A 203 -9.14 -6.67 6.21
CA SER A 203 -10.03 -5.51 6.32
C SER A 203 -11.50 -5.94 6.33
N GLU A 204 -12.29 -5.36 7.25
CA GLU A 204 -13.71 -5.70 7.37
C GLU A 204 -14.47 -5.44 6.08
N PHE A 205 -14.10 -4.36 5.38
CA PHE A 205 -14.67 -4.01 4.09
C PHE A 205 -14.50 -5.12 3.05
N LEU A 206 -13.28 -5.65 2.90
CA LEU A 206 -12.99 -6.71 1.93
C LEU A 206 -13.76 -7.98 2.27
N GLU A 207 -13.80 -8.34 3.55
CA GLU A 207 -14.58 -9.49 4.04
C GLU A 207 -16.07 -9.33 3.72
N LYS A 208 -16.65 -8.15 3.99
CA LYS A 208 -18.06 -7.84 3.72
C LYS A 208 -18.37 -7.85 2.23
N ILE A 209 -17.49 -7.30 1.38
CA ILE A 209 -17.62 -7.40 -0.09
C ILE A 209 -17.70 -8.87 -0.52
N LEU A 210 -16.80 -9.71 -0.04
CA LEU A 210 -16.72 -11.09 -0.52
C LEU A 210 -17.88 -11.97 -0.03
N LYS A 211 -18.37 -11.75 1.20
CA LYS A 211 -19.38 -12.61 1.84
C LYS A 211 -20.81 -12.11 1.67
N ILE A 212 -21.00 -10.80 1.57
CA ILE A 212 -22.32 -10.17 1.66
C ILE A 212 -22.78 -9.63 0.30
N PHE A 213 -21.87 -9.21 -0.59
CA PHE A 213 -22.25 -8.67 -1.90
C PHE A 213 -22.62 -9.82 -2.84
N LYS A 214 -23.88 -10.26 -2.78
CA LYS A 214 -24.38 -11.36 -3.62
C LYS A 214 -24.70 -10.89 -5.03
N ASP A 215 -24.53 -11.82 -5.98
CA ASP A 215 -24.93 -11.60 -7.36
C ASP A 215 -26.44 -11.71 -7.56
N LYS A 216 -26.91 -11.08 -8.63
CA LYS A 216 -28.28 -11.21 -9.13
C LYS A 216 -28.67 -12.67 -9.42
N GLU A 217 -27.71 -13.52 -9.79
CA GLU A 217 -27.92 -14.97 -10.02
C GLU A 217 -28.11 -15.76 -8.72
N GLU A 218 -27.67 -15.24 -7.57
CA GLU A 218 -27.87 -15.86 -6.25
C GLU A 218 -29.19 -15.43 -5.58
N SER A 219 -29.91 -14.46 -6.15
CA SER A 219 -31.29 -14.12 -5.76
C SER A 219 -32.29 -15.10 -6.37
N LEU A 220 -32.90 -15.94 -5.54
CA LEU A 220 -34.19 -16.54 -5.88
C LEU A 220 -35.25 -15.44 -6.04
N ASN A 221 -36.01 -15.49 -7.13
CA ASN A 221 -37.35 -14.87 -7.28
C ASN A 221 -37.47 -13.37 -7.61
N GLY A 222 -36.48 -12.74 -8.26
CA GLY A 222 -36.73 -11.48 -8.99
C GLY A 222 -37.08 -10.24 -8.15
N GLU A 223 -36.87 -10.29 -6.83
CA GLU A 223 -36.95 -9.11 -5.97
C GLU A 223 -35.66 -8.28 -6.04
N GLU A 224 -35.81 -6.96 -5.94
CA GLU A 224 -34.70 -6.01 -5.91
C GLU A 224 -33.94 -6.15 -4.59
N ILE A 225 -32.76 -6.79 -4.60
CA ILE A 225 -31.97 -6.92 -3.37
C ILE A 225 -31.33 -5.55 -3.06
N ILE A 226 -31.90 -4.88 -2.06
CA ILE A 226 -31.27 -3.76 -1.38
C ILE A 226 -30.24 -4.34 -0.40
N CYS A 227 -29.00 -4.53 -0.84
CA CYS A 227 -27.92 -4.86 0.09
C CYS A 227 -27.55 -3.61 0.90
N ARG A 228 -27.99 -3.55 2.16
CA ARG A 228 -27.59 -2.54 3.14
C ARG A 228 -26.50 -3.08 4.06
N TYR A 229 -25.55 -2.21 4.41
CA TYR A 229 -24.37 -2.58 5.19
C TYR A 229 -24.32 -1.74 6.46
N LEU A 230 -24.25 -2.40 7.61
CA LEU A 230 -24.02 -1.71 8.88
C LEU A 230 -22.57 -1.21 8.93
N ASN A 231 -22.38 0.06 9.32
CA ASN A 231 -21.09 0.73 9.42
C ASN A 231 -20.28 0.79 8.11
N PHE A 232 -20.98 0.90 6.98
CA PHE A 232 -20.35 0.89 5.66
C PHE A 232 -19.28 1.98 5.49
N TYR A 233 -19.55 3.18 6.00
CA TYR A 233 -18.61 4.29 5.90
C TYR A 233 -17.29 4.00 6.62
N GLU A 234 -17.34 3.46 7.84
CA GLU A 234 -16.14 3.21 8.66
C GLU A 234 -15.21 2.20 7.97
N ASP A 235 -15.78 1.09 7.50
CA ASP A 235 -15.03 0.06 6.79
C ASP A 235 -14.40 0.58 5.49
N LEU A 236 -15.19 1.33 4.70
CA LEU A 236 -14.74 1.92 3.44
C LEU A 236 -13.65 2.97 3.68
N ALA A 237 -13.78 3.79 4.72
CA ALA A 237 -12.79 4.78 5.10
C ALA A 237 -11.48 4.13 5.55
N GLU A 238 -11.54 3.05 6.35
CA GLU A 238 -10.36 2.27 6.71
C GLU A 238 -9.69 1.68 5.46
N PHE A 239 -10.46 1.04 4.59
CA PHE A 239 -9.94 0.44 3.36
C PHE A 239 -9.29 1.48 2.44
N SER A 240 -9.90 2.66 2.30
CA SER A 240 -9.31 3.78 1.56
C SER A 240 -8.04 4.31 2.21
N PHE A 241 -7.98 4.37 3.53
CA PHE A 241 -6.77 4.76 4.25
C PHE A 241 -5.62 3.75 4.08
N LEU A 242 -5.93 2.46 4.04
CA LEU A 242 -4.94 1.41 3.77
C LEU A 242 -4.39 1.51 2.34
N GLU A 243 -5.23 1.81 1.35
CA GLU A 243 -4.80 2.10 -0.04
C GLU A 243 -3.83 3.29 -0.08
N MET A 244 -4.14 4.38 0.63
CA MET A 244 -3.26 5.55 0.72
C MET A 244 -1.92 5.26 1.40
N GLN A 245 -1.90 4.37 2.41
CA GLN A 245 -0.66 3.91 3.03
C GLN A 245 0.17 3.08 2.06
N LEU A 246 -0.47 2.20 1.29
CA LEU A 246 0.20 1.39 0.27
C LEU A 246 0.80 2.28 -0.83
N ALA A 247 0.11 3.35 -1.22
CA ALA A 247 0.60 4.32 -2.21
C ALA A 247 1.93 5.00 -1.82
N GLN A 248 2.31 5.01 -0.54
CA GLN A 248 3.58 5.61 -0.08
C GLN A 248 4.82 4.81 -0.50
N TYR A 249 4.65 3.55 -0.90
CA TYR A 249 5.75 2.68 -1.33
C TYR A 249 6.15 2.94 -2.79
N ASP A 250 7.37 2.56 -3.16
CA ASP A 250 7.98 2.87 -4.46
C ASP A 250 7.70 1.80 -5.53
N PHE A 251 6.45 1.73 -6.01
CA PHE A 251 6.02 0.92 -7.15
C PHE A 251 5.19 1.74 -8.14
N ASP A 252 4.86 1.21 -9.32
CA ASP A 252 4.04 1.92 -10.31
C ASP A 252 2.58 2.04 -9.85
N LYS A 253 2.04 3.27 -9.79
CA LYS A 253 0.64 3.52 -9.43
C LYS A 253 -0.19 3.52 -10.69
N ILE A 254 -1.04 2.51 -10.82
CA ILE A 254 -2.10 2.49 -11.82
C ILE A 254 -3.37 2.86 -11.07
N THR A 255 -3.97 3.98 -11.45
CA THR A 255 -5.20 4.49 -10.83
C THR A 255 -6.25 4.73 -11.89
N VAL A 256 -7.50 4.66 -11.48
CA VAL A 256 -8.66 5.03 -12.29
C VAL A 256 -9.44 6.12 -11.59
N GLU A 257 -10.02 7.02 -12.37
CA GLU A 257 -11.03 7.96 -11.90
C GLU A 257 -12.30 7.76 -12.73
N TYR A 258 -13.44 7.75 -12.03
CA TYR A 258 -14.75 7.60 -12.66
C TYR A 258 -15.50 8.92 -12.64
N ARG A 259 -16.23 9.17 -13.73
CA ARG A 259 -17.29 10.18 -13.80
C ARG A 259 -18.54 9.53 -14.37
N GLU A 260 -19.72 9.84 -13.84
CA GLU A 260 -20.98 9.40 -14.47
C GLU A 260 -21.05 9.87 -15.93
N ALA A 261 -21.32 8.93 -16.84
CA ALA A 261 -21.43 9.22 -18.26
C ALA A 261 -22.73 9.98 -18.55
N THR A 262 -22.68 10.95 -19.45
CA THR A 262 -23.86 11.69 -19.89
C THR A 262 -24.71 10.82 -20.81
N LYS A 263 -26.01 11.13 -20.92
CA LYS A 263 -26.92 10.43 -21.84
C LYS A 263 -26.42 10.44 -23.29
N LYS A 264 -25.78 11.54 -23.72
CA LYS A 264 -25.21 11.68 -25.06
C LYS A 264 -24.04 10.72 -25.26
N GLU A 265 -23.08 10.69 -24.33
CA GLU A 265 -21.92 9.79 -24.38
C GLU A 265 -22.34 8.31 -24.40
N ILE A 266 -23.39 7.95 -23.65
CA ILE A 266 -23.93 6.59 -23.64
C ILE A 266 -24.53 6.22 -25.01
N VAL A 267 -25.32 7.11 -25.62
CA VAL A 267 -25.92 6.87 -26.94
C VAL A 267 -24.83 6.74 -28.00
N GLU A 268 -23.88 7.66 -28.04
CA GLU A 268 -22.75 7.62 -28.99
C GLU A 268 -21.93 6.33 -28.85
N TRP A 269 -21.69 5.90 -27.61
CA TRP A 269 -21.00 4.64 -27.35
C TRP A 269 -21.80 3.43 -27.82
N ILE A 270 -23.11 3.36 -27.54
CA ILE A 270 -23.98 2.27 -28.00
C ILE A 270 -23.99 2.19 -29.53
N GLU A 271 -24.13 3.33 -30.22
CA GLU A 271 -24.10 3.40 -31.68
C GLU A 271 -22.76 2.92 -32.24
N LEU A 272 -21.65 3.30 -31.61
CA LEU A 272 -20.31 2.81 -31.97
C LEU A 272 -20.19 1.30 -31.79
N GLN A 273 -20.67 0.74 -30.67
CA GLN A 273 -20.67 -0.71 -30.43
C GLN A 273 -21.49 -1.46 -31.48
N VAL A 274 -22.68 -0.95 -31.84
CA VAL A 274 -23.53 -1.53 -32.88
C VAL A 274 -22.83 -1.47 -34.24
N LYS A 275 -22.20 -0.35 -34.56
CA LYS A 275 -21.45 -0.19 -35.81
C LYS A 275 -20.28 -1.17 -35.90
N MET A 276 -19.45 -1.26 -34.86
CA MET A 276 -18.32 -2.19 -34.81
C MET A 276 -18.77 -3.65 -34.95
N ARG A 277 -19.85 -4.07 -34.29
CA ARG A 277 -20.38 -5.44 -34.43
C ARG A 277 -20.92 -5.75 -35.83
N LYS A 278 -21.42 -4.74 -36.54
CA LYS A 278 -21.85 -4.90 -37.94
C LYS A 278 -20.67 -4.99 -38.90
N GLU A 279 -19.62 -4.21 -38.66
CA GLU A 279 -18.40 -4.18 -39.48
C GLU A 279 -17.51 -5.41 -39.22
N HIS A 280 -17.58 -5.99 -38.01
CA HIS A 280 -16.76 -7.11 -37.56
C HIS A 280 -17.61 -8.21 -36.91
N PRO A 281 -18.41 -8.98 -37.69
CA PRO A 281 -19.27 -10.04 -37.14
C PRO A 281 -18.50 -11.16 -36.45
N GLU A 282 -17.21 -11.35 -36.76
CA GLU A 282 -16.30 -12.28 -36.10
C GLU A 282 -16.19 -12.04 -34.59
N ILE A 283 -16.40 -10.79 -34.14
CA ILE A 283 -16.38 -10.43 -32.72
C ILE A 283 -17.47 -11.20 -31.96
N GLU A 284 -18.64 -11.40 -32.56
CA GLU A 284 -19.76 -12.10 -31.94
C GLU A 284 -19.49 -13.61 -31.84
N GLU A 285 -18.75 -14.19 -32.80
CA GLU A 285 -18.30 -15.59 -32.73
C GLU A 285 -17.27 -15.79 -31.61
N TYR A 286 -16.33 -14.86 -31.45
CA TYR A 286 -15.38 -14.87 -30.33
C TYR A 286 -16.09 -14.77 -28.97
N PHE A 287 -17.07 -13.88 -28.82
CA PHE A 287 -17.84 -13.78 -27.58
C PHE A 287 -18.59 -15.07 -27.24
N LYS A 288 -19.17 -15.74 -28.25
CA LYS A 288 -19.81 -17.07 -28.06
C LYS A 288 -18.81 -18.15 -27.66
N MET A 289 -17.60 -18.14 -28.22
CA MET A 289 -16.55 -19.09 -27.82
C MET A 289 -16.04 -18.86 -26.39
N ILE A 290 -15.92 -17.61 -25.95
CA ILE A 290 -15.46 -17.28 -24.59
C ILE A 290 -16.52 -17.70 -23.56
N ASN A 291 -17.79 -17.32 -23.79
CA ASN A 291 -18.89 -17.64 -22.88
C ASN A 291 -19.22 -19.14 -22.81
N SER A 292 -18.99 -19.90 -23.88
CA SER A 292 -19.15 -21.36 -23.86
C SER A 292 -18.05 -22.09 -23.10
N LYS A 293 -16.84 -21.51 -23.00
CA LYS A 293 -15.75 -22.04 -22.17
C LYS A 293 -15.86 -21.68 -20.68
N SER A 294 -16.73 -20.73 -20.31
CA SER A 294 -16.95 -20.34 -18.91
C SER A 294 -17.95 -21.24 -18.17
N ASN A 295 -18.62 -22.15 -18.89
CA ASN A 295 -19.63 -23.09 -18.36
C ASN A 295 -19.09 -24.54 -18.20
N VAL A 296 -17.77 -24.72 -18.05
CA VAL A 296 -17.12 -26.02 -17.74
C VAL A 296 -16.33 -25.91 -16.46
#